data_AF-R9XMM2-F1
#
_entry.id   AF-R9XMM2-F1
#
_cell.length_a   1.000
_cell.length_b   1.000
_cell.length_c   1.000
_cell.angle_alpha   90.00
_cell.angle_beta   90.00
_cell.angle_gamma   90.00
#
_symmetry.space_group_name_H-M   'P 1'
#
loop_
_entity.id
_entity.type
_entity.pdbx_description
1 polymer ?
#
loop_
_entity_poly.entity_id
_entity_poly.type
_entity_poly.pdbx_seq_one_letter_code
_entity_poly.pdbx_strand_id
1 'polypeptide(L)'
;MISHFIVALLAMPVQSFFFDFGGHQAQQQAQQQTTSYEDSVLNSECKDYVCPQTQECVQGPEACPCPFPRSQLRCVLPNKHVVCISKPATNDKKLNDVYDDPVKGPRARNKGLRDCGWVEAAYKGLV
;
A
#
# COMPACT_ATOMS: atom_id res chain seq x y z
N MET A 1 -67.39 -44.32 4.40
CA MET A 1 -66.45 -44.23 3.25
C MET A 1 -65.83 -42.84 3.08
N ILE A 2 -65.47 -42.08 4.13
CA ILE A 2 -64.83 -40.75 3.97
C ILE A 2 -63.83 -40.48 5.13
N SER A 3 -63.01 -41.47 5.52
CA SER A 3 -62.10 -41.30 6.67
C SER A 3 -60.70 -41.90 6.50
N HIS A 4 -60.25 -42.12 5.26
CA HIS A 4 -58.88 -42.61 5.00
C HIS A 4 -58.17 -41.87 3.85
N PHE A 5 -58.76 -40.78 3.33
CA PHE A 5 -58.24 -40.07 2.15
C PHE A 5 -57.63 -38.68 2.44
N ILE A 6 -57.37 -38.33 3.70
CA ILE A 6 -56.86 -36.99 4.06
C ILE A 6 -55.40 -37.00 4.57
N VAL A 7 -54.82 -38.15 4.91
CA VAL A 7 -53.47 -38.18 5.53
C VAL A 7 -52.32 -38.33 4.52
N ALA A 8 -52.60 -38.50 3.23
CA ALA A 8 -51.58 -38.78 2.20
C ALA A 8 -51.20 -37.57 1.32
N LEU A 9 -51.32 -36.32 1.80
CA LEU A 9 -51.06 -35.12 0.98
C LEU A 9 -49.92 -34.19 1.45
N LEU A 10 -49.02 -34.63 2.33
CA LEU A 10 -47.89 -33.81 2.84
C LEU A 10 -46.54 -34.54 2.78
N ALA A 11 -46.16 -35.03 1.60
CA ALA A 11 -44.78 -35.44 1.33
C ALA A 11 -44.32 -34.84 0.00
N MET A 12 -44.10 -33.53 -0.02
CA MET A 12 -43.33 -32.89 -1.08
C MET A 12 -41.84 -32.97 -0.71
N PRO A 13 -41.00 -33.70 -1.45
CA PRO A 13 -39.55 -33.55 -1.30
C PRO A 13 -39.16 -32.16 -1.82
N VAL A 14 -38.62 -31.32 -0.96
CA VAL A 14 -37.96 -30.08 -1.37
C VAL A 14 -36.70 -30.49 -2.13
N GLN A 15 -36.74 -30.44 -3.47
CA GLN A 15 -35.57 -30.64 -4.30
C GLN A 15 -34.69 -29.40 -4.14
N SER A 16 -33.59 -29.52 -3.40
CA SER A 16 -32.55 -28.51 -3.35
C SER A 16 -31.92 -28.38 -4.74
N PHE A 17 -32.21 -27.27 -5.42
CA PHE A 17 -31.47 -26.88 -6.61
C PHE A 17 -30.05 -26.45 -6.20
N PHE A 18 -29.16 -27.43 -6.03
CA PHE A 18 -27.72 -27.17 -6.10
C PHE A 18 -27.41 -26.90 -7.58
N PHE A 19 -27.25 -25.62 -7.91
CA PHE A 19 -26.73 -25.19 -9.20
C PHE A 19 -25.29 -25.68 -9.32
N ASP A 20 -25.11 -26.82 -9.98
CA ASP A 20 -23.83 -27.28 -10.49
C ASP A 20 -23.47 -26.43 -11.70
N PHE A 21 -22.73 -25.33 -11.46
CA PHE A 21 -22.13 -24.51 -12.52
C PHE A 21 -20.75 -25.08 -12.87
N GLY A 22 -20.75 -26.31 -13.40
CA GLY A 22 -19.64 -26.84 -14.18
C GLY A 22 -19.48 -26.01 -15.46
N GLY A 23 -18.70 -24.93 -15.38
CA GLY A 23 -18.51 -24.03 -16.51
C GLY A 23 -17.54 -22.89 -16.23
N HIS A 24 -16.24 -23.20 -16.27
CA HIS A 24 -15.16 -22.29 -16.69
C HIS A 24 -15.26 -20.81 -16.29
N GLN A 25 -15.35 -20.53 -15.00
CA GLN A 25 -14.78 -19.30 -14.47
C GLN A 25 -13.83 -19.67 -13.34
N ALA A 26 -12.63 -20.09 -13.73
CA ALA A 26 -11.46 -19.72 -12.96
C ALA A 26 -11.51 -18.19 -12.86
N GLN A 27 -12.10 -17.70 -11.79
CA GLN A 27 -11.88 -16.36 -11.30
C GLN A 27 -10.36 -16.27 -11.22
N GLN A 28 -9.76 -15.59 -12.20
CA GLN A 28 -8.50 -14.90 -12.01
C GLN A 28 -8.76 -13.92 -10.88
N GLN A 29 -8.74 -14.41 -9.64
CA GLN A 29 -8.05 -13.68 -8.61
C GLN A 29 -6.65 -13.53 -9.19
N ALA A 30 -6.38 -12.36 -9.78
CA ALA A 30 -5.04 -11.84 -9.87
C ALA A 30 -4.57 -11.76 -8.42
N GLN A 31 -4.11 -12.91 -7.90
CA GLN A 31 -3.34 -13.00 -6.69
C GLN A 31 -2.14 -12.15 -7.01
N GLN A 32 -2.16 -10.92 -6.51
CA GLN A 32 -1.08 -9.97 -6.63
C GLN A 32 0.15 -10.72 -6.16
N GLN A 33 0.97 -11.19 -7.10
CA GLN A 33 2.05 -12.10 -6.83
C GLN A 33 3.05 -11.27 -6.04
N THR A 34 3.00 -11.41 -4.71
CA THR A 34 3.94 -10.78 -3.80
C THR A 34 5.27 -11.48 -4.02
N THR A 35 6.02 -11.01 -5.02
CA THR A 35 7.42 -11.39 -5.21
C THR A 35 8.15 -11.05 -3.93
N SER A 36 8.85 -12.02 -3.35
CA SER A 36 9.63 -11.76 -2.14
C SER A 36 10.73 -10.74 -2.46
N TYR A 37 11.15 -9.97 -1.46
CA TYR A 37 12.27 -9.04 -1.67
C TYR A 37 13.54 -9.79 -2.08
N GLU A 38 13.77 -10.97 -1.49
CA GLU A 38 14.88 -11.85 -1.87
C GLU A 38 14.84 -12.20 -3.35
N ASP A 39 13.68 -12.64 -3.86
CA ASP A 39 13.52 -12.93 -5.29
C ASP A 39 13.76 -11.70 -6.16
N SER A 40 13.34 -10.51 -5.71
CA SER A 40 13.56 -9.27 -6.45
C SER A 40 15.04 -8.89 -6.55
N VAL A 41 15.85 -9.20 -5.53
CA VAL A 41 17.30 -8.97 -5.54
C VAL A 41 17.97 -10.01 -6.44
N LEU A 42 17.68 -11.30 -6.22
CA LEU A 42 18.32 -12.43 -6.90
C LEU A 42 18.09 -12.42 -8.41
N ASN A 43 16.92 -11.96 -8.85
CA ASN A 43 16.56 -11.91 -10.27
C ASN A 43 16.79 -10.53 -10.91
N SER A 44 17.38 -9.57 -10.18
CA SER A 44 17.69 -8.25 -10.75
C SER A 44 19.01 -8.25 -11.51
N GLU A 45 19.10 -7.42 -12.55
CA GLU A 45 20.38 -7.07 -13.21
C GLU A 45 21.12 -5.93 -12.47
N CYS A 46 20.59 -5.50 -11.31
CA CYS A 46 21.15 -4.41 -10.53
C CYS A 46 22.49 -4.84 -9.90
N LYS A 47 23.54 -4.05 -10.13
CA LYS A 47 24.87 -4.28 -9.54
C LYS A 47 25.05 -3.62 -8.17
N ASP A 48 24.15 -2.71 -7.83
CA ASP A 48 24.21 -1.91 -6.62
C ASP A 48 23.13 -2.40 -5.62
N TYR A 49 22.24 -1.52 -5.16
CA TYR A 49 21.21 -1.82 -4.18
C TYR A 49 19.81 -1.77 -4.82
N VAL A 50 19.02 -2.83 -4.60
CA VAL A 50 17.61 -2.87 -5.01
C VAL A 50 16.73 -2.37 -3.87
N CYS A 51 15.93 -1.34 -4.10
CA CYS A 51 15.05 -0.77 -3.09
C CYS A 51 13.91 -1.75 -2.74
N PRO A 52 13.69 -2.10 -1.45
CA PRO A 52 12.68 -3.09 -1.08
C PRO A 52 11.24 -2.71 -1.43
N GLN A 53 10.93 -1.42 -1.45
CA GLN A 53 9.58 -0.93 -1.69
C GLN A 53 9.32 -0.58 -3.16
N THR A 54 10.32 -0.04 -3.86
CA THR A 54 10.17 0.47 -5.23
C THR A 54 10.80 -0.44 -6.28
N GLN A 55 11.62 -1.42 -5.86
CA GLN A 55 12.43 -2.28 -6.73
C GLN A 55 13.38 -1.50 -7.65
N GLU A 56 13.68 -0.24 -7.31
CA GLU A 56 14.63 0.58 -8.06
C GLU A 56 16.07 0.21 -7.73
N CYS A 57 16.93 0.21 -8.76
CA CYS A 57 18.37 0.01 -8.61
C CYS A 57 19.05 1.35 -8.32
N VAL A 58 19.66 1.49 -7.15
CA VAL A 58 20.29 2.72 -6.66
C VAL A 58 21.64 2.42 -6.00
N GLN A 59 22.47 3.44 -5.78
CA GLN A 59 23.82 3.29 -5.23
C GLN A 59 23.86 2.72 -3.79
N GLY A 60 22.78 2.88 -3.02
CA GLY A 60 22.71 2.47 -1.63
C GLY A 60 21.31 2.68 -1.04
N PRO A 61 21.03 2.12 0.15
CA PRO A 61 19.71 2.19 0.78
C PRO A 61 19.23 3.63 1.02
N GLU A 62 20.14 4.55 1.28
CA GLU A 62 19.84 5.97 1.46
C GLU A 62 19.40 6.66 0.16
N ALA A 63 19.73 6.11 -1.01
CA ALA A 63 19.34 6.67 -2.30
C ALA A 63 17.93 6.24 -2.73
N CYS A 64 17.29 5.33 -2.00
CA CYS A 64 15.95 4.87 -2.34
C CYS A 64 14.92 6.01 -2.32
N PRO A 65 14.07 6.09 -3.36
CA PRO A 65 12.94 7.00 -3.33
C PRO A 65 11.81 6.44 -2.46
N CYS A 66 10.91 7.34 -2.09
CA CYS A 66 9.67 6.94 -1.43
C CYS A 66 8.73 6.28 -2.42
N PRO A 67 7.96 5.25 -2.02
CA PRO A 67 7.07 4.52 -2.93
C PRO A 67 5.95 5.37 -3.53
N PHE A 68 5.56 6.46 -2.85
CA PHE A 68 4.55 7.39 -3.34
C PHE A 68 5.10 8.81 -3.43
N PRO A 69 6.00 9.12 -4.37
CA PRO A 69 6.70 10.42 -4.42
C PRO A 69 5.77 11.62 -4.63
N ARG A 70 4.56 11.37 -5.14
CA ARG A 70 3.52 12.40 -5.31
C ARG A 70 2.83 12.78 -4.00
N SER A 71 2.73 11.88 -3.03
CA SER A 71 2.01 12.10 -1.77
C SER A 71 2.90 12.01 -0.54
N GLN A 72 4.18 11.68 -0.71
CA GLN A 72 5.16 11.54 0.37
C GLN A 72 6.33 12.51 0.23
N LEU A 73 6.94 12.85 1.36
CA LEU A 73 8.22 13.52 1.47
C LEU A 73 9.29 12.51 1.87
N ARG A 74 10.44 12.61 1.21
CA ARG A 74 11.66 11.87 1.54
C ARG A 74 12.48 12.66 2.55
N CYS A 75 12.47 12.26 3.82
CA CYS A 75 13.20 12.94 4.88
C CYS A 75 14.48 12.17 5.24
N VAL A 76 15.62 12.83 5.09
CA VAL A 76 16.93 12.28 5.48
C VAL A 76 17.18 12.60 6.96
N LEU A 77 17.42 11.58 7.76
CA LEU A 77 17.75 11.67 9.18
C LEU A 77 19.25 11.98 9.39
N PRO A 78 19.65 12.48 10.57
CA PRO A 78 21.06 12.77 10.87
C PRO A 78 22.02 11.59 10.72
N ASN A 79 21.55 10.36 10.92
CA ASN A 79 22.32 9.12 10.71
C ASN A 79 22.31 8.64 9.25
N LYS A 80 21.90 9.47 8.30
CA LYS A 80 21.75 9.17 6.87
C LYS A 80 20.65 8.16 6.52
N HIS A 81 19.85 7.71 7.49
CA HIS A 81 18.67 6.90 7.19
C HIS A 81 17.60 7.77 6.52
N VAL A 82 16.77 7.16 5.70
CA VAL A 82 15.67 7.84 5.01
C VAL A 82 14.34 7.34 5.54
N VAL A 83 13.43 8.27 5.80
CA VAL A 83 12.06 7.99 6.19
C VAL A 83 11.11 8.69 5.23
N CYS A 84 10.08 7.96 4.82
CA CYS A 84 9.01 8.47 3.97
C CYS A 84 7.80 8.80 4.85
N ILE A 85 7.39 10.07 4.83
CA ILE A 85 6.18 10.53 5.51
C ILE A 85 5.21 11.10 4.49
N SER A 86 3.93 11.16 4.81
CA SER A 86 2.96 11.87 3.96
C SER A 86 3.29 13.36 3.88
N LYS A 87 3.10 13.96 2.71
CA LYS A 87 3.12 15.42 2.55
C LYS A 87 2.07 16.06 3.46
N PRO A 88 2.36 17.21 4.08
CA PRO A 88 1.36 17.95 4.85
C PRO A 88 0.15 18.32 3.99
N ALA A 89 -1.05 17.95 4.44
CA ALA A 89 -2.30 18.36 3.81
C ALA A 89 -2.72 19.72 4.37
N THR A 90 -2.48 20.80 3.63
CA THR A 90 -2.85 22.15 4.04
C THR A 90 -3.78 22.80 3.02
N ASN A 91 -4.58 23.77 3.46
CA ASN A 91 -5.40 24.59 2.55
C ASN A 91 -4.62 25.78 1.95
N ASP A 92 -3.34 25.94 2.31
CA ASP A 92 -2.49 26.99 1.78
C ASP A 92 -1.83 26.50 0.48
N LYS A 93 -2.25 27.09 -0.65
CA LYS A 93 -1.72 26.73 -1.97
C LYS A 93 -0.21 26.96 -2.06
N LYS A 94 0.32 28.06 -1.51
CA LYS A 94 1.76 28.37 -1.61
C LYS A 94 2.59 27.32 -0.88
N LEU A 95 2.06 26.86 0.24
CA LEU A 95 2.69 25.83 1.05
C LEU A 95 2.61 24.45 0.37
N ASN A 96 1.47 24.12 -0.24
CA ASN A 96 1.36 22.91 -1.05
C ASN A 96 2.32 22.92 -2.24
N ASP A 97 2.46 24.06 -2.93
CA ASP A 97 3.42 24.23 -4.03
C ASP A 97 4.88 23.97 -3.56
N VAL A 98 5.22 24.32 -2.31
CA VAL A 98 6.52 24.00 -1.70
C VAL A 98 6.69 22.49 -1.47
N TYR A 99 5.66 21.82 -0.96
CA TYR A 99 5.71 20.37 -0.70
C TYR A 99 5.62 19.53 -1.97
N ASP A 100 5.09 20.07 -3.06
CA ASP A 100 5.06 19.43 -4.37
C ASP A 100 6.39 19.54 -5.13
N ASP A 101 7.24 20.49 -4.76
CA ASP A 101 8.59 20.61 -5.28
C ASP A 101 9.52 19.52 -4.67
N PRO A 102 10.17 18.69 -5.49
CA PRO A 102 10.97 17.55 -5.02
C PRO A 102 12.23 17.96 -4.26
N VAL A 103 12.66 19.22 -4.37
CA VAL A 103 13.86 19.75 -3.71
C VAL A 103 13.48 20.58 -2.48
N LYS A 104 12.45 21.43 -2.60
CA LYS A 104 12.04 22.33 -1.51
C LYS A 104 11.23 21.60 -0.44
N GLY A 105 10.34 20.68 -0.81
CA GLY A 105 9.49 19.95 0.12
C GLY A 105 10.29 19.23 1.21
N PRO A 106 11.29 18.38 0.86
CA PRO A 106 12.17 17.73 1.83
C PRO A 106 12.98 18.67 2.74
N ARG A 107 13.23 19.90 2.28
CA ARG A 107 13.99 20.94 3.00
C ARG A 107 13.10 21.84 3.86
N ALA A 108 11.78 21.79 3.69
CA ALA A 108 10.85 22.59 4.48
C ALA A 108 10.89 22.22 5.97
N ARG A 109 10.74 23.24 6.81
CA ARG A 109 10.84 23.18 8.28
C ARG A 109 9.79 24.11 8.90
N ASN A 110 8.53 23.86 8.62
CA ASN A 110 7.43 24.74 9.01
C ASN A 110 6.87 24.34 10.38
N LYS A 111 6.79 25.31 11.29
CA LYS A 111 6.27 25.08 12.65
C LYS A 111 4.79 24.64 12.60
N GLY A 112 4.45 23.58 13.32
CA GLY A 112 3.09 23.05 13.41
C GLY A 112 2.69 22.11 12.27
N LEU A 113 3.59 21.84 11.32
CA LEU A 113 3.35 20.89 10.24
C LEU A 113 4.20 19.65 10.42
N ARG A 114 3.64 18.48 10.08
CA ARG A 114 4.36 17.20 10.06
C ARG A 114 5.20 17.08 8.79
N ASP A 115 6.19 17.94 8.64
CA ASP A 115 7.18 17.86 7.56
C ASP A 115 8.52 17.27 8.04
N CYS A 116 9.55 17.31 7.20
CA CYS A 116 10.85 16.77 7.55
C CYS A 116 11.51 17.47 8.76
N GLY A 117 11.09 18.68 9.12
CA GLY A 117 11.53 19.34 10.34
C GLY A 117 10.93 18.74 11.59
N TRP A 118 9.65 18.42 11.53
CA TRP A 118 9.00 17.67 12.59
C TRP A 118 9.61 16.27 12.75
N VAL A 119 9.90 15.58 11.63
CA VAL A 119 10.56 14.26 11.66
C VAL A 119 11.95 14.35 12.31
N GLU A 120 12.74 15.37 11.96
CA GLU A 120 14.05 15.58 12.54
C GLU A 120 13.97 15.89 14.05
N ALA A 121 12.98 16.67 14.47
CA ALA A 121 12.72 16.94 15.89
C ALA A 121 12.29 15.66 16.63
N ALA A 122 11.43 14.83 16.04
CA ALA A 122 11.01 13.53 16.58
C ALA A 122 12.19 12.58 16.75
N TYR A 123 13.07 12.51 15.75
CA TYR A 123 14.29 11.73 15.84
C TYR A 123 15.19 12.17 17.01
N LYS A 124 15.22 13.47 17.32
CA LYS A 124 15.99 14.06 18.43
C LYS A 124 15.26 14.00 19.78
N GLY A 125 14.04 13.46 19.84
CA GLY A 125 13.22 13.40 21.07
C GLY A 125 12.69 14.77 21.53
N LEU A 126 12.45 15.70 20.60
CA LEU A 126 12.03 17.08 20.88
C LEU A 126 10.53 17.34 20.68
N VAL A 127 9.74 16.32 20.34
CA VAL A 127 8.27 16.39 20.14
C VAL A 127 7.57 15.26 20.87
#